data_AF-A0A4Y2GKG7-F1
#
_entry.id   AF-A0A4Y2GKG7-F1
#
_cell.length_a   1.000
_cell.length_b   1.000
_cell.length_c   1.000
_cell.angle_alpha   90.00
_cell.angle_beta   90.00
_cell.angle_gamma   90.00
#
_symmetry.space_group_name_H-M   'P 1'
#
loop_
_entity.id
_entity.type
_entity.pdbx_description
1 polymer ?
#
loop_
_entity_poly.entity_id
_entity_poly.type
_entity_poly.pdbx_seq_one_letter_code
_entity_poly.pdbx_strand_id
1 'polypeptide(L)'
;MDDKSGRLKKKRGVTRTSVTKICKAIETELTKTDVNVDALEEMLEQLAVESNELKNLDSQIEEFVSDDKLEKEVKEVAEYTQKIITWKFRATKKIRERTKNVDSLNVPSSCYKESSSNIKLPKLSISKFYGQSSLWLSFWNSFESAMHENDSLSEVSKFNYLKAHLGGSALSTIEGFALTPENYEIAIKLLKERFGRSDVLINTHLNNLLRICPLKNSDDIVSFRKMFDNIQTEIRSLESLNVLKETYQNLLCPLLLKCLPPDLVLEYNKSMKSDKYEINELVDFLSIQLKAKERSLMYASPVSSKKEKYPYPRYDSSRAKK
;
A
#
# COMPACT_ATOMS: atom_id res chain seq x y z
N MET A 1 3.54 -27.55 38.46
CA MET A 1 3.10 -26.46 37.55
C MET A 1 2.70 -25.19 38.34
N ASP A 2 2.61 -25.24 39.67
CA ASP A 2 2.08 -24.15 40.51
C ASP A 2 2.97 -22.90 40.66
N ASP A 3 4.30 -23.04 40.51
CA ASP A 3 5.23 -21.90 40.68
C ASP A 3 5.09 -20.84 39.57
N LYS A 4 4.78 -21.24 38.34
CA LYS A 4 4.64 -20.31 37.20
C LYS A 4 3.37 -19.45 37.33
N SER A 5 2.24 -20.06 37.69
CA SER A 5 0.96 -19.36 37.91
C SER A 5 1.06 -18.37 39.09
N GLY A 6 1.73 -18.76 40.18
CA GLY A 6 1.95 -17.88 41.33
C GLY A 6 2.78 -16.63 41.01
N ARG A 7 3.83 -16.77 40.18
CA ARG A 7 4.65 -15.62 39.72
C ARG A 7 3.86 -14.67 38.82
N LEU A 8 3.06 -15.20 37.90
CA LEU A 8 2.22 -14.39 37.00
C LEU A 8 1.18 -13.58 37.79
N LYS A 9 0.51 -14.19 38.79
CA LYS A 9 -0.45 -13.48 39.65
C LYS A 9 0.20 -12.38 40.48
N LYS A 10 1.42 -12.59 40.98
CA LYS A 10 2.18 -11.53 41.68
C LYS A 10 2.54 -10.38 40.73
N LYS A 11 3.03 -10.68 39.52
CA LYS A 11 3.35 -9.68 38.51
C LYS A 11 2.11 -8.87 38.11
N ARG A 12 0.96 -9.54 37.89
CA ARG A 12 -0.33 -8.89 37.66
C ARG A 12 -0.73 -7.93 38.78
N GLY A 13 -0.55 -8.33 40.05
CA GLY A 13 -0.85 -7.48 41.20
C GLY A 13 -0.02 -6.18 41.22
N VAL A 14 1.26 -6.27 40.86
CA VAL A 14 2.15 -5.10 40.73
C VAL A 14 1.68 -4.19 39.60
N THR A 15 1.39 -4.75 38.42
CA THR A 15 0.88 -4.00 37.26
C THR A 15 -0.46 -3.32 37.55
N ARG A 16 -1.42 -4.01 38.20
CA ARG A 16 -2.71 -3.42 38.64
C ARG A 16 -2.51 -2.24 39.61
N THR A 17 -1.51 -2.34 40.48
CA THR A 17 -1.13 -1.25 41.39
C THR A 17 -0.54 -0.07 40.63
N SER A 18 0.33 -0.32 39.65
CA SER A 18 0.90 0.70 38.76
C SER A 18 -0.19 1.44 37.97
N VAL A 19 -1.08 0.70 37.30
CA VAL A 19 -2.25 1.23 36.59
C VAL A 19 -3.11 2.11 37.50
N THR A 20 -3.35 1.68 38.74
CA THR A 20 -4.14 2.45 39.69
C THR A 20 -3.45 3.75 40.12
N LYS A 21 -2.12 3.74 40.26
CA LYS A 21 -1.34 4.96 40.55
C LYS A 21 -1.40 5.94 39.38
N ILE A 22 -1.25 5.46 38.14
CA ILE A 22 -1.33 6.31 36.93
C ILE A 22 -2.74 6.89 36.79
N CYS A 23 -3.80 6.09 36.98
CA CYS A 23 -5.17 6.60 36.98
C CYS A 23 -5.38 7.73 38.01
N LYS A 24 -4.82 7.57 39.22
CA LYS A 24 -4.88 8.61 40.26
C LYS A 24 -4.06 9.84 39.90
N ALA A 25 -2.89 9.67 39.27
CA ALA A 25 -2.08 10.79 38.81
C ALA A 25 -2.82 11.61 37.73
N ILE A 26 -3.46 10.93 36.77
CA ILE A 26 -4.34 11.56 35.78
C ILE A 26 -5.49 12.29 36.46
N GLU A 27 -6.14 11.67 37.45
CA GLU A 27 -7.21 12.31 38.22
C GLU A 27 -6.73 13.60 38.92
N THR A 28 -5.56 13.56 39.56
CA THR A 28 -4.98 14.75 40.22
C THR A 28 -4.54 15.83 39.24
N GLU A 29 -4.13 15.47 38.03
CA GLU A 29 -3.75 16.43 37.01
C GLU A 29 -4.99 17.09 36.39
N LEU A 30 -6.08 16.32 36.23
CA LEU A 30 -7.36 16.82 35.72
C LEU A 30 -8.09 17.77 36.67
N THR A 31 -7.79 17.74 37.98
CA THR A 31 -8.37 18.66 38.98
C THR A 31 -7.62 19.98 39.10
N LYS A 32 -6.43 20.11 38.48
CA LYS A 32 -5.67 21.38 38.48
C LYS A 32 -6.33 22.42 37.57
N THR A 33 -6.25 23.68 37.98
CA THR A 33 -6.76 24.82 37.19
C THR A 33 -5.94 25.07 35.93
N ASP A 34 -4.63 24.84 36.00
CA ASP A 34 -3.73 24.82 34.85
C ASP A 34 -3.23 23.39 34.59
N VAL A 35 -4.00 22.66 33.77
CA VAL A 35 -3.69 21.28 33.39
C VAL A 35 -2.48 21.25 32.47
N ASN A 36 -1.44 20.52 32.85
CA ASN A 36 -0.27 20.31 32.00
C ASN A 36 -0.57 19.22 30.96
N VAL A 37 -0.70 19.64 29.69
CA VAL A 37 -1.05 18.77 28.55
C VAL A 37 0.06 17.75 28.28
N ASP A 38 1.32 18.16 28.31
CA ASP A 38 2.46 17.29 28.05
C ASP A 38 2.59 16.21 29.13
N ALA A 39 2.36 16.58 30.39
CA ALA A 39 2.35 15.61 31.50
C ALA A 39 1.17 14.61 31.38
N LEU A 40 0.00 15.05 30.90
CA LEU A 40 -1.12 14.15 30.64
C LEU A 40 -0.85 13.20 29.47
N GLU A 41 -0.18 13.65 28.41
CA GLU A 41 0.23 12.79 27.29
C GLU A 41 1.25 11.73 27.75
N GLU A 42 2.23 12.12 28.58
CA GLU A 42 3.19 11.18 29.17
C GLU A 42 2.48 10.13 30.05
N MET A 43 1.55 10.55 30.92
CA MET A 43 0.77 9.62 31.75
C MET A 43 -0.13 8.70 30.92
N LEU A 44 -0.65 9.17 29.78
CA LEU A 44 -1.45 8.36 28.85
C LEU A 44 -0.61 7.27 28.17
N GLU A 45 0.62 7.60 27.77
CA GLU A 45 1.55 6.64 27.18
C GLU A 45 1.97 5.58 28.21
N GLN A 46 2.30 6.01 29.43
CA GLN A 46 2.58 5.10 30.55
C GLN A 46 1.39 4.18 30.85
N LEU A 47 0.16 4.72 30.84
CA LEU A 47 -1.06 3.93 31.03
C LEU A 47 -1.27 2.91 29.91
N ALA A 48 -0.93 3.25 28.65
CA ALA A 48 -1.05 2.35 27.51
C ALA A 48 -0.06 1.17 27.60
N VAL A 49 1.19 1.44 27.97
CA VAL A 49 2.22 0.39 28.19
C VAL A 49 1.78 -0.57 29.28
N GLU A 50 1.38 -0.06 30.45
CA GLU A 50 0.94 -0.89 31.58
C GLU A 50 -0.37 -1.63 31.30
N SER A 51 -1.28 -1.06 30.50
CA SER A 51 -2.50 -1.73 30.05
C SER A 51 -2.21 -2.92 29.14
N ASN A 52 -1.23 -2.81 28.25
CA ASN A 52 -0.85 -3.90 27.36
C ASN A 52 -0.16 -5.04 28.12
N GLU A 53 0.73 -4.70 29.07
CA GLU A 53 1.35 -5.68 29.96
C GLU A 53 0.30 -6.38 30.82
N LEU A 54 -0.69 -5.65 31.34
CA LEU A 54 -1.79 -6.23 32.12
C LEU A 54 -2.62 -7.22 31.29
N LYS A 55 -2.97 -6.85 30.04
CA LYS A 55 -3.71 -7.72 29.12
C LYS A 55 -2.93 -9.01 28.81
N ASN A 56 -1.63 -8.90 28.58
CA ASN A 56 -0.75 -10.05 28.35
C ASN A 56 -0.70 -10.99 29.57
N LEU A 57 -0.61 -10.42 30.78
CA LEU A 57 -0.64 -11.21 32.02
C LEU A 57 -1.99 -11.86 32.26
N ASP A 58 -3.10 -11.18 31.97
CA ASP A 58 -4.43 -11.74 32.12
C ASP A 58 -4.66 -12.92 31.15
N SER A 59 -4.25 -12.82 29.88
CA SER A 59 -4.31 -13.95 28.92
C SER A 59 -3.43 -15.13 29.34
N GLN A 60 -2.24 -14.86 29.90
CA GLN A 60 -1.37 -15.93 30.40
C GLN A 60 -1.92 -16.58 31.68
N ILE A 61 -2.72 -15.88 32.47
CA ILE A 61 -3.31 -16.43 33.71
C ILE A 61 -4.58 -17.23 33.40
N GLU A 62 -5.35 -16.85 32.38
CA GLU A 62 -6.56 -17.56 31.92
C GLU A 62 -6.29 -19.06 31.66
N GLU A 63 -5.14 -19.39 31.05
CA GLU A 63 -4.72 -20.78 30.78
C GLU A 63 -4.52 -21.64 32.04
N PHE A 64 -4.34 -21.02 33.22
CA PHE A 64 -4.10 -21.70 34.50
C PHE A 64 -5.26 -21.54 35.49
N VAL A 65 -6.41 -20.98 35.08
CA VAL A 65 -7.56 -20.76 35.96
C VAL A 65 -8.52 -21.94 35.82
N SER A 66 -8.86 -22.57 36.95
CA SER A 66 -9.91 -23.59 37.03
C SER A 66 -11.29 -22.97 36.79
N ASP A 67 -12.19 -23.69 36.12
CA ASP A 67 -13.56 -23.26 35.78
C ASP A 67 -14.32 -22.63 36.96
N ASP A 68 -14.19 -23.19 38.17
CA ASP A 68 -14.84 -22.69 39.40
C ASP A 68 -14.40 -21.28 39.83
N LYS A 69 -13.28 -20.77 39.30
CA LYS A 69 -12.69 -19.45 39.64
C LYS A 69 -12.68 -18.50 38.44
N LEU A 70 -13.07 -18.97 37.25
CA LEU A 70 -13.04 -18.20 36.02
C LEU A 70 -13.96 -16.99 36.08
N GLU A 71 -15.17 -17.15 36.62
CA GLU A 71 -16.16 -16.06 36.69
C GLU A 71 -15.67 -14.87 37.55
N LYS A 72 -14.95 -15.14 38.65
CA LYS A 72 -14.37 -14.09 39.50
C LYS A 72 -13.21 -13.38 38.80
N GLU A 73 -12.36 -14.12 38.12
CA GLU A 73 -11.21 -13.57 37.39
C GLU A 73 -11.68 -12.70 36.21
N VAL A 74 -12.70 -13.13 35.45
CA VAL A 74 -13.29 -12.34 34.36
C VAL A 74 -13.90 -11.03 34.88
N LYS A 75 -14.58 -11.04 36.03
CA LYS A 75 -15.12 -9.82 36.65
C LYS A 75 -14.01 -8.85 37.05
N GLU A 76 -12.94 -9.32 37.69
CA GLU A 76 -11.81 -8.46 38.05
C GLU A 76 -11.12 -7.85 36.82
N VAL A 77 -10.92 -8.62 35.75
CA VAL A 77 -10.35 -8.11 34.49
C VAL A 77 -11.25 -7.04 33.87
N ALA A 78 -12.56 -7.26 33.87
CA ALA A 78 -13.53 -6.29 33.36
C ALA A 78 -13.51 -4.97 34.14
N GLU A 79 -13.39 -5.00 35.47
CA GLU A 79 -13.31 -3.79 36.30
C GLU A 79 -12.06 -2.94 35.98
N TYR A 80 -10.89 -3.58 35.83
CA TYR A 80 -9.65 -2.86 35.52
C TYR A 80 -9.63 -2.33 34.08
N THR A 81 -10.14 -3.09 33.11
CA THR A 81 -10.26 -2.61 31.72
C THR A 81 -11.20 -1.42 31.61
N GLN A 82 -12.35 -1.45 32.28
CA GLN A 82 -13.28 -0.32 32.32
C GLN A 82 -12.65 0.92 32.96
N LYS A 83 -11.87 0.74 34.04
CA LYS A 83 -11.15 1.83 34.71
C LYS A 83 -10.11 2.47 33.79
N ILE A 84 -9.31 1.68 33.07
CA ILE A 84 -8.31 2.17 32.11
C ILE A 84 -8.99 2.95 30.98
N ILE A 85 -10.05 2.42 30.38
CA ILE A 85 -10.79 3.08 29.29
C ILE A 85 -11.34 4.43 29.76
N THR A 86 -11.93 4.48 30.95
CA THR A 86 -12.53 5.69 31.51
C THR A 86 -11.49 6.80 31.69
N TRP A 87 -10.34 6.49 32.29
CA TRP A 87 -9.30 7.49 32.53
C TRP A 87 -8.57 7.90 31.25
N LYS A 88 -8.34 6.96 30.33
CA LYS A 88 -7.80 7.26 29.00
C LYS A 88 -8.70 8.23 28.24
N PHE A 89 -10.01 8.00 28.25
CA PHE A 89 -10.98 8.88 27.60
C PHE A 89 -11.01 10.28 28.24
N ARG A 90 -11.03 10.36 29.58
CA ARG A 90 -11.06 11.64 30.31
C ARG A 90 -9.83 12.50 30.01
N ALA A 91 -8.63 11.93 30.06
CA ALA A 91 -7.40 12.64 29.74
C ALA A 91 -7.37 13.10 28.26
N THR A 92 -7.70 12.20 27.33
CA THR A 92 -7.74 12.52 25.89
C THR A 92 -8.75 13.64 25.56
N LYS A 93 -9.92 13.63 26.21
CA LYS A 93 -10.93 14.67 26.06
C LYS A 93 -10.40 16.03 26.53
N LYS A 94 -9.69 16.07 27.67
CA LYS A 94 -9.15 17.31 28.21
C LYS A 94 -8.04 17.91 27.34
N ILE A 95 -7.17 17.06 26.79
CA ILE A 95 -6.14 17.47 25.82
C ILE A 95 -6.82 18.14 24.61
N ARG A 96 -7.84 17.51 24.02
CA ARG A 96 -8.60 18.04 22.87
C ARG A 96 -9.33 19.36 23.16
N GLU A 97 -9.88 19.53 24.36
CA GLU A 97 -10.54 20.78 24.76
C GLU A 97 -9.55 21.95 24.84
N ARG A 98 -8.31 21.70 25.27
CA ARG A 98 -7.26 22.73 25.31
C ARG A 98 -6.74 23.07 23.91
N THR A 99 -6.58 22.09 23.02
CA THR A 99 -6.16 22.33 21.63
C THR A 99 -7.17 23.19 20.86
N LYS A 100 -8.48 23.01 21.09
CA LYS A 100 -9.53 23.79 20.42
C LYS A 100 -9.65 25.24 20.92
N ASN A 101 -9.31 25.51 22.19
CA ASN A 101 -9.39 26.86 22.76
C ASN A 101 -8.26 27.79 22.29
N VAL A 102 -7.15 27.26 21.78
CA VAL A 102 -6.04 28.07 21.22
C VAL A 102 -6.40 28.64 19.83
N ASP A 103 -7.31 28.01 19.09
CA ASP A 103 -7.73 28.42 17.73
C ASP A 103 -8.82 29.52 17.70
N SER A 104 -9.35 29.97 18.84
CA SER A 104 -10.56 30.83 18.90
C SER A 104 -10.32 32.31 19.25
N LEU A 105 -9.08 32.78 19.36
CA LEU A 105 -8.78 34.19 19.60
C LEU A 105 -7.71 34.69 18.61
N ASN A 106 -8.18 35.23 17.48
CA ASN A 106 -7.82 36.53 16.87
C ASN A 106 -7.76 36.46 15.32
N VAL A 107 -8.76 37.08 14.68
CA VAL A 107 -8.94 37.34 13.23
C VAL A 107 -8.39 38.77 12.95
N PRO A 108 -7.91 39.21 11.75
CA PRO A 108 -8.02 38.66 10.39
C PRO A 108 -6.69 38.47 9.62
N SER A 109 -6.81 37.76 8.51
CA SER A 109 -5.81 37.54 7.45
C SER A 109 -4.89 38.73 7.14
N SER A 110 -3.59 38.51 7.31
CA SER A 110 -2.56 38.90 6.33
C SER A 110 -1.21 38.27 6.71
N CYS A 111 -0.57 37.64 5.72
CA CYS A 111 0.84 37.21 5.65
C CYS A 111 1.40 36.28 6.76
N TYR A 112 1.28 34.98 6.51
CA TYR A 112 2.02 33.90 7.16
C TYR A 112 3.54 34.07 7.04
N LYS A 113 4.26 33.82 8.14
CA LYS A 113 5.47 32.98 8.12
C LYS A 113 5.49 32.05 9.34
N GLU A 114 5.00 30.82 9.12
CA GLU A 114 5.31 29.65 9.94
C GLU A 114 6.81 29.33 9.80
N SER A 115 7.47 29.04 10.92
CA SER A 115 8.68 28.23 10.93
C SER A 115 8.52 27.11 11.97
N SER A 116 7.46 26.32 11.81
CA SER A 116 7.57 24.89 12.01
C SER A 116 8.00 24.32 10.67
N SER A 117 8.95 23.38 10.66
CA SER A 117 9.22 22.53 9.49
C SER A 117 8.03 21.59 9.27
N ASN A 118 6.88 22.17 8.95
CA ASN A 118 5.78 21.55 8.27
C ASN A 118 6.30 21.21 6.88
N ILE A 119 6.82 20.00 6.69
CA ILE A 119 6.72 19.38 5.39
C ILE A 119 5.22 19.15 5.19
N LYS A 120 4.52 20.19 4.71
CA LYS A 120 3.19 20.09 4.12
C LYS A 120 3.39 19.26 2.86
N LEU A 121 3.35 17.93 3.03
CA LEU A 121 3.18 17.03 1.90
C LEU A 121 1.96 17.55 1.12
N PRO A 122 2.03 17.60 -0.22
CA PRO A 122 0.88 17.97 -1.03
C PRO A 122 -0.34 17.18 -0.53
N LYS A 123 -1.46 17.87 -0.28
CA LYS A 123 -2.71 17.18 0.09
C LYS A 123 -2.97 16.13 -0.99
N LEU A 124 -2.98 14.85 -0.60
CA LEU A 124 -3.26 13.75 -1.50
C LEU A 124 -4.66 13.97 -2.07
N SER A 125 -4.73 14.46 -3.31
CA SER A 125 -5.98 14.62 -4.04
C SER A 125 -6.26 13.30 -4.73
N ILE A 126 -7.45 12.74 -4.50
CA ILE A 126 -7.94 11.62 -5.29
C ILE A 126 -8.00 12.10 -6.75
N SER A 127 -7.36 11.37 -7.65
CA SER A 127 -7.38 11.72 -9.08
C SER A 127 -8.77 11.51 -9.65
N LYS A 128 -9.19 12.38 -10.58
CA LYS A 128 -10.48 12.21 -11.26
C LYS A 128 -10.48 10.94 -12.11
N PHE A 129 -11.55 10.17 -12.03
CA PHE A 129 -11.75 8.97 -12.82
C PHE A 129 -12.70 9.21 -13.99
N TYR A 130 -12.22 8.93 -15.21
CA TYR A 130 -12.95 9.21 -16.44
C TYR A 130 -13.62 7.97 -17.09
N GLY A 131 -13.53 6.79 -16.46
CA GLY A 131 -14.12 5.55 -16.98
C GLY A 131 -13.11 4.56 -17.59
N GLN A 132 -11.81 4.72 -17.34
CA GLN A 132 -10.77 3.80 -17.81
C GLN A 132 -10.68 2.58 -16.89
N SER A 133 -11.14 1.40 -17.33
CA SER A 133 -11.20 0.21 -16.48
C SER A 133 -9.86 -0.14 -15.82
N SER A 134 -8.73 -0.01 -16.53
CA SER A 134 -7.39 -0.27 -15.97
C SER A 134 -7.02 0.58 -14.75
N LEU A 135 -7.61 1.78 -14.62
CA LEU A 135 -7.39 2.67 -13.46
C LEU A 135 -8.46 2.54 -12.38
N TRP A 136 -9.51 1.74 -12.61
CA TRP A 136 -10.62 1.59 -11.68
C TRP A 136 -10.15 1.14 -10.30
N LEU A 137 -9.28 0.13 -10.23
CA LEU A 137 -8.84 -0.44 -8.95
C LEU A 137 -8.06 0.60 -8.12
N SER A 138 -7.16 1.35 -8.76
CA SER A 138 -6.38 2.41 -8.10
C SER A 138 -7.29 3.55 -7.62
N PHE A 139 -8.24 3.97 -8.46
CA PHE A 139 -9.22 4.99 -8.10
C PHE A 139 -10.11 4.54 -6.94
N TRP A 140 -10.72 3.37 -7.06
CA TRP A 140 -11.68 2.85 -6.09
C TRP A 140 -11.00 2.66 -4.74
N ASN A 141 -9.82 2.03 -4.67
CA ASN A 141 -9.09 1.86 -3.40
C ASN A 141 -8.74 3.21 -2.75
N SER A 142 -8.35 4.21 -3.55
CA SER A 142 -8.02 5.54 -3.04
C SER A 142 -9.28 6.27 -2.52
N PHE A 143 -10.39 6.16 -3.26
CA PHE A 143 -11.67 6.76 -2.87
C PHE A 143 -12.28 6.05 -1.66
N GLU A 144 -12.15 4.72 -1.60
CA GLU A 144 -12.69 3.88 -0.56
C GLU A 144 -12.07 4.23 0.79
N SER A 145 -10.74 4.22 0.84
CA SER A 145 -9.99 4.55 2.06
C SER A 145 -10.16 6.02 2.50
N ALA A 146 -10.23 6.96 1.55
CA ALA A 146 -10.30 8.39 1.89
C ALA A 146 -11.73 8.88 2.24
N MET A 147 -12.76 8.30 1.60
CA MET A 147 -14.13 8.81 1.63
C MET A 147 -15.17 7.76 2.00
N HIS A 148 -15.12 6.57 1.40
CA HIS A 148 -16.16 5.54 1.62
C HIS A 148 -16.13 5.00 3.05
N GLU A 149 -14.94 4.67 3.57
CA GLU A 149 -14.70 4.16 4.94
C GLU A 149 -14.70 5.26 6.01
N ASN A 150 -14.84 6.53 5.62
CA ASN A 150 -14.82 7.64 6.56
C ASN A 150 -16.20 7.84 7.21
N ASP A 151 -16.34 7.40 8.47
CA ASP A 151 -17.57 7.52 9.26
C ASP A 151 -17.94 8.97 9.64
N SER A 152 -17.03 9.93 9.45
CA SER A 152 -17.32 11.34 9.73
C SER A 152 -18.14 12.02 8.62
N LEU A 153 -18.30 11.37 7.47
CA LEU A 153 -19.04 11.89 6.32
C LEU A 153 -20.40 11.22 6.19
N SER A 154 -21.45 12.01 5.96
CA SER A 154 -22.77 11.47 5.61
C SER A 154 -22.74 10.82 4.22
N GLU A 155 -23.62 9.84 3.95
CA GLU A 155 -23.71 9.20 2.64
C GLU A 155 -24.00 10.19 1.50
N VAL A 156 -24.82 11.22 1.76
CA VAL A 156 -25.09 12.29 0.80
C VAL A 156 -23.83 13.13 0.52
N SER A 157 -23.01 13.39 1.55
CA SER A 157 -21.71 14.06 1.37
C SER A 157 -20.75 13.18 0.58
N LYS A 158 -20.66 11.88 0.90
CA LYS A 158 -19.85 10.89 0.17
C LYS A 158 -20.28 10.84 -1.31
N PHE A 159 -21.58 10.90 -1.59
CA PHE A 159 -22.09 10.90 -2.96
C PHE A 159 -21.72 12.17 -3.74
N ASN A 160 -21.78 13.35 -3.09
CA ASN A 160 -21.30 14.59 -3.70
C ASN A 160 -19.81 14.52 -4.04
N TYR A 161 -18.99 14.00 -3.13
CA TYR A 161 -17.56 13.79 -3.40
C TYR A 161 -17.33 12.77 -4.51
N LEU A 162 -18.11 11.68 -4.56
CA LEU A 162 -18.04 10.70 -5.64
C LEU A 162 -18.30 11.38 -6.99
N LYS A 163 -19.39 12.14 -7.14
CA LYS A 163 -19.67 12.90 -8.38
C LYS A 163 -18.55 13.89 -8.73
N ALA A 164 -17.96 14.57 -7.75
CA ALA A 164 -16.87 15.53 -7.98
C ALA A 164 -15.56 14.88 -8.49
N HIS A 165 -15.31 13.63 -8.13
CA HIS A 165 -14.13 12.86 -8.54
C HIS A 165 -14.38 11.98 -9.77
N LEU A 166 -15.58 12.02 -10.35
CA LEU A 166 -15.90 11.32 -11.59
C LEU A 166 -15.99 12.30 -12.76
N GLY A 167 -15.61 11.83 -13.94
CA GLY A 167 -15.72 12.57 -15.19
C GLY A 167 -16.05 11.64 -16.35
N GLY A 168 -16.31 12.23 -17.52
CA GLY A 168 -16.54 11.49 -18.76
C GLY A 168 -17.58 10.37 -18.62
N SER A 169 -17.25 9.19 -19.13
CA SER A 169 -18.14 8.02 -19.12
C SER A 169 -18.54 7.56 -17.70
N ALA A 170 -17.64 7.73 -16.73
CA ALA A 170 -17.93 7.34 -15.36
C ALA A 170 -18.96 8.25 -14.70
N LEU A 171 -18.89 9.57 -14.91
CA LEU A 171 -19.89 10.50 -14.41
C LEU A 171 -21.25 10.28 -15.08
N SER A 172 -21.28 10.11 -16.40
CA SER A 172 -22.53 9.84 -17.14
C SER A 172 -23.24 8.55 -16.69
N THR A 173 -22.52 7.62 -16.05
CA THR A 173 -23.11 6.40 -15.48
C THR A 173 -24.04 6.71 -14.29
N ILE A 174 -23.75 7.76 -13.54
CA ILE A 174 -24.44 8.07 -12.27
C ILE A 174 -25.12 9.44 -12.25
N GLU A 175 -25.07 10.18 -13.36
CA GLU A 175 -25.57 11.55 -13.48
C GLU A 175 -27.08 11.65 -13.22
N GLY A 176 -27.85 10.64 -13.65
CA GLY A 176 -29.30 10.57 -13.48
C GLY A 176 -29.81 10.30 -12.06
N PHE A 177 -28.92 9.99 -11.10
CA PHE A 177 -29.34 9.75 -9.72
C PHE A 177 -29.44 11.05 -8.91
N ALA A 178 -30.52 11.18 -8.15
CA ALA A 178 -30.67 12.23 -7.14
C ALA A 178 -29.71 11.97 -5.95
N LEU A 179 -29.23 13.04 -5.31
CA LEU A 179 -28.32 12.99 -4.17
C LEU A 179 -29.02 12.49 -2.89
N THR A 180 -29.32 11.19 -2.83
CA THR A 180 -29.92 10.52 -1.68
C THR A 180 -29.04 9.37 -1.18
N PRO A 181 -29.16 9.00 0.11
CA PRO A 181 -28.45 7.85 0.70
C PRO A 181 -28.65 6.55 -0.10
N GLU A 182 -29.89 6.26 -0.49
CA GLU A 182 -30.25 5.02 -1.20
C GLU A 182 -29.61 4.96 -2.58
N ASN A 183 -29.57 6.10 -3.27
CA ASN A 183 -28.97 6.21 -4.60
C ASN A 183 -27.44 6.15 -4.57
N TYR A 184 -26.79 6.50 -3.46
CA TYR A 184 -25.34 6.39 -3.33
C TYR A 184 -24.88 4.94 -3.43
N GLU A 185 -25.53 4.04 -2.68
CA GLU A 185 -25.26 2.60 -2.72
C GLU A 185 -25.51 2.00 -4.11
N ILE A 186 -26.59 2.42 -4.78
CA ILE A 186 -26.91 2.00 -6.15
C ILE A 186 -25.85 2.51 -7.14
N ALA A 187 -25.42 3.78 -7.01
CA ALA A 187 -24.41 4.38 -7.86
C ALA A 187 -23.06 3.67 -7.74
N ILE A 188 -22.64 3.30 -6.53
CA ILE A 188 -21.41 2.51 -6.31
C ILE A 188 -21.53 1.15 -6.98
N LYS A 189 -22.64 0.43 -6.76
CA LYS A 189 -22.85 -0.88 -7.38
C LYS A 189 -22.77 -0.81 -8.90
N LEU A 190 -23.42 0.18 -9.50
CA LEU A 190 -23.40 0.39 -10.95
C LEU A 190 -22.00 0.71 -11.48
N LEU A 191 -21.22 1.53 -10.77
CA LEU A 191 -19.83 1.82 -11.14
C LEU A 191 -18.93 0.57 -11.02
N LYS A 192 -19.09 -0.22 -9.94
CA LYS A 192 -18.38 -1.49 -9.75
C LYS A 192 -18.75 -2.50 -10.85
N GLU A 193 -20.01 -2.60 -11.25
CA GLU A 193 -20.47 -3.48 -12.32
C GLU A 193 -19.96 -3.02 -13.70
N ARG A 194 -19.91 -1.72 -13.96
CA ARG A 194 -19.48 -1.21 -15.25
C ARG A 194 -17.96 -1.22 -15.43
N PHE A 195 -17.21 -0.78 -14.41
CA PHE A 195 -15.77 -0.53 -14.49
C PHE A 195 -14.92 -1.47 -13.62
N GLY A 196 -15.50 -2.03 -12.56
CA GLY A 196 -14.84 -2.96 -11.63
C GLY A 196 -15.03 -4.43 -11.94
N ARG A 197 -15.48 -4.77 -13.15
CA ARG A 197 -15.61 -6.14 -13.63
C ARG A 197 -14.24 -6.82 -13.71
N SER A 198 -13.97 -7.68 -12.73
CA SER A 198 -12.69 -8.39 -12.60
C SER A 198 -12.38 -9.23 -13.83
N ASP A 199 -13.37 -9.88 -14.43
CA ASP A 199 -13.24 -10.64 -15.68
C ASP A 199 -12.73 -9.79 -16.84
N VAL A 200 -13.25 -8.58 -17.02
CA VAL A 200 -12.82 -7.65 -18.07
C VAL A 200 -11.41 -7.12 -17.79
N LEU A 201 -11.11 -6.82 -16.53
CA LEU A 201 -9.79 -6.33 -16.12
C LEU A 201 -8.71 -7.39 -16.34
N ILE A 202 -8.96 -8.63 -15.88
CA ILE A 202 -8.06 -9.77 -16.08
C ILE A 202 -7.80 -9.98 -17.57
N ASN A 203 -8.85 -10.03 -18.38
CA ASN A 203 -8.72 -10.19 -19.83
C ASN A 203 -7.95 -9.02 -20.48
N THR A 204 -8.13 -7.80 -19.99
CA THR A 204 -7.39 -6.64 -20.51
C THR A 204 -5.90 -6.77 -20.23
N HIS A 205 -5.52 -7.09 -18.99
CA HIS A 205 -4.12 -7.28 -18.59
C HIS A 205 -3.46 -8.48 -19.32
N LEU A 206 -4.18 -9.59 -19.48
CA LEU A 206 -3.71 -10.73 -20.26
C LEU A 206 -3.53 -10.36 -21.75
N ASN A 207 -4.47 -9.64 -22.35
CA ASN A 207 -4.34 -9.19 -23.74
C ASN A 207 -3.18 -8.20 -23.91
N ASN A 208 -2.90 -7.35 -22.93
CA ASN A 208 -1.75 -6.46 -22.95
C ASN A 208 -0.44 -7.26 -22.92
N LEU A 209 -0.34 -8.30 -22.09
CA LEU A 209 0.80 -9.22 -22.07
C LEU A 209 0.98 -9.94 -23.42
N LEU A 210 -0.11 -10.37 -24.06
CA LEU A 210 -0.06 -11.02 -25.37
C LEU A 210 0.36 -10.06 -26.51
N ARG A 211 0.18 -8.75 -26.32
CA ARG A 211 0.49 -7.70 -27.30
C ARG A 211 1.85 -7.03 -27.05
N ILE A 212 2.67 -7.57 -26.14
CA ILE A 212 4.01 -7.04 -25.90
C ILE A 212 4.82 -7.03 -27.20
N CYS A 213 5.38 -5.87 -27.52
CA CYS A 213 6.25 -5.72 -28.67
C CYS A 213 7.52 -6.58 -28.50
N PRO A 214 7.85 -7.45 -29.48
CA PRO A 214 9.08 -8.22 -29.44
C PRO A 214 10.31 -7.32 -29.40
N LEU A 215 11.27 -7.66 -28.54
CA LEU A 215 12.56 -7.01 -28.47
C LEU A 215 13.40 -7.47 -29.67
N LYS A 216 13.71 -6.53 -30.57
CA LYS A 216 14.42 -6.82 -31.82
C LYS A 216 15.92 -7.01 -31.64
N ASN A 217 16.52 -6.22 -30.76
CA ASN A 217 17.95 -6.24 -30.48
C ASN A 217 18.15 -6.36 -28.97
N SER A 218 19.00 -7.30 -28.55
CA SER A 218 19.32 -7.48 -27.14
C SER A 218 20.07 -6.28 -26.57
N ASP A 219 20.77 -5.50 -27.40
CA ASP A 219 21.55 -4.33 -26.97
C ASP A 219 20.73 -3.03 -26.91
N ASP A 220 19.47 -3.06 -27.34
CA ASP A 220 18.55 -1.94 -27.16
C ASP A 220 18.00 -1.94 -25.73
N ILE A 221 18.81 -1.42 -24.81
CA ILE A 221 18.51 -1.34 -23.38
C ILE A 221 17.24 -0.53 -23.12
N VAL A 222 16.96 0.51 -23.91
CA VAL A 222 15.77 1.36 -23.72
C VAL A 222 14.50 0.57 -24.05
N SER A 223 14.48 -0.15 -25.17
CA SER A 223 13.34 -0.99 -25.53
C SER A 223 13.21 -2.18 -24.58
N PHE A 224 14.32 -2.77 -24.15
CA PHE A 224 14.32 -3.86 -23.17
C PHE A 224 13.73 -3.38 -21.83
N ARG A 225 14.13 -2.21 -21.35
CA ARG A 225 13.59 -1.60 -20.13
C ARG A 225 12.08 -1.40 -20.21
N LYS A 226 11.60 -0.79 -21.31
CA LYS A 226 10.17 -0.56 -21.53
C LYS A 226 9.38 -1.86 -21.57
N MET A 227 9.89 -2.88 -22.25
CA MET A 227 9.27 -4.20 -22.30
C MET A 227 9.19 -4.84 -20.91
N PHE A 228 10.28 -4.80 -20.16
CA PHE A 228 10.34 -5.33 -18.79
C PHE A 228 9.38 -4.61 -17.83
N ASP A 229 9.37 -3.28 -17.84
CA ASP A 229 8.48 -2.49 -17.00
C ASP A 229 7.01 -2.77 -17.35
N ASN A 230 6.69 -2.96 -18.64
CA ASN A 230 5.34 -3.34 -19.07
C ASN A 230 4.94 -4.74 -18.56
N ILE A 231 5.78 -5.75 -18.76
CA ILE A 231 5.56 -7.11 -18.24
C ILE A 231 5.30 -7.07 -16.73
N GLN A 232 6.15 -6.36 -15.99
CA GLN A 232 6.07 -6.29 -14.54
C GLN A 232 4.81 -5.55 -14.06
N THR A 233 4.38 -4.51 -14.79
CA THR A 233 3.15 -3.77 -14.49
C THR A 233 1.94 -4.67 -14.63
N GLU A 234 1.82 -5.38 -15.76
CA GLU A 234 0.68 -6.25 -16.02
C GLU A 234 0.62 -7.45 -15.06
N ILE A 235 1.77 -8.06 -14.71
CA ILE A 235 1.83 -9.15 -13.71
C ILE A 235 1.37 -8.65 -12.34
N ARG A 236 1.85 -7.49 -11.87
CA ARG A 236 1.42 -6.90 -10.60
C ARG A 236 -0.07 -6.57 -10.59
N SER A 237 -0.61 -6.09 -11.72
CA SER A 237 -2.04 -5.86 -11.86
C SER A 237 -2.85 -7.15 -11.75
N LEU A 238 -2.40 -8.25 -12.37
CA LEU A 238 -3.04 -9.56 -12.25
C LEU A 238 -2.97 -10.12 -10.81
N GLU A 239 -1.84 -9.96 -10.12
CA GLU A 239 -1.70 -10.32 -8.70
C GLU A 239 -2.69 -9.53 -7.82
N SER A 240 -2.84 -8.22 -8.07
CA SER A 240 -3.79 -7.38 -7.32
C SER A 240 -5.26 -7.76 -7.53
N LEU A 241 -5.56 -8.48 -8.61
CA LEU A 241 -6.88 -9.04 -8.91
C LEU A 241 -7.03 -10.48 -8.37
N ASN A 242 -6.08 -10.97 -7.57
CA ASN A 242 -6.02 -12.33 -7.01
C ASN A 242 -5.95 -13.43 -8.08
N VAL A 243 -5.36 -13.16 -9.25
CA VAL A 243 -5.09 -14.20 -10.24
C VAL A 243 -3.81 -14.94 -9.87
N LEU A 244 -3.93 -16.24 -9.63
CA LEU A 244 -2.82 -17.13 -9.35
C LEU A 244 -1.90 -17.25 -10.57
N LYS A 245 -0.59 -17.04 -10.37
CA LYS A 245 0.43 -17.08 -11.44
C LYS A 245 0.47 -18.43 -12.15
N GLU A 246 0.16 -19.50 -11.41
CA GLU A 246 0.15 -20.87 -11.91
C GLU A 246 -0.85 -21.08 -13.04
N THR A 247 -1.92 -20.28 -13.08
CA THR A 247 -2.99 -20.40 -14.09
C THR A 247 -2.53 -19.97 -15.48
N TYR A 248 -1.61 -19.00 -15.56
CA TYR A 248 -1.23 -18.39 -16.83
C TYR A 248 0.26 -18.56 -17.19
N GLN A 249 1.12 -18.91 -16.23
CA GLN A 249 2.57 -19.01 -16.46
C GLN A 249 2.96 -20.01 -17.57
N ASN A 250 2.27 -21.14 -17.67
CA ASN A 250 2.56 -22.18 -18.66
C ASN A 250 2.34 -21.70 -20.10
N LEU A 251 1.40 -20.76 -20.30
CA LEU A 251 1.13 -20.15 -21.60
C LEU A 251 1.99 -18.90 -21.82
N LEU A 252 2.07 -18.04 -20.80
CA LEU A 252 2.74 -16.74 -20.94
C LEU A 252 4.26 -16.85 -21.01
N CYS A 253 4.92 -17.75 -20.26
CA CYS A 253 6.38 -17.86 -20.31
C CYS A 253 6.90 -18.20 -21.72
N PRO A 254 6.38 -19.24 -22.42
CA PRO A 254 6.80 -19.49 -23.81
C PRO A 254 6.50 -18.35 -24.78
N LEU A 255 5.41 -17.62 -24.58
CA LEU A 255 5.07 -16.46 -25.41
C LEU A 255 6.01 -15.29 -25.18
N LEU A 256 6.35 -14.99 -23.92
CA LEU A 256 7.33 -13.97 -23.57
C LEU A 256 8.71 -14.34 -24.09
N LEU A 257 9.12 -15.60 -24.03
CA LEU A 257 10.38 -16.07 -24.62
C LEU A 257 10.43 -15.87 -26.14
N LYS A 258 9.30 -16.04 -26.85
CA LYS A 258 9.23 -15.71 -28.29
C LYS A 258 9.37 -14.22 -28.59
N CYS A 259 9.09 -13.36 -27.62
CA CYS A 259 9.29 -11.91 -27.74
C CYS A 259 10.75 -11.50 -27.47
N LEU A 260 11.62 -12.40 -27.01
CA LEU A 260 13.02 -12.13 -26.73
C LEU A 260 13.94 -12.49 -27.91
N PRO A 261 15.08 -11.81 -28.07
CA PRO A 261 16.14 -12.21 -28.98
C PRO A 261 16.68 -13.60 -28.64
N PRO A 262 17.13 -14.38 -29.65
CA PRO A 262 17.65 -15.74 -29.45
C PRO A 262 18.76 -15.84 -28.41
N ASP A 263 19.63 -14.84 -28.31
CA ASP A 263 20.75 -14.82 -27.36
C ASP A 263 20.25 -14.83 -25.91
N LEU A 264 19.24 -14.01 -25.60
CA LEU A 264 18.64 -13.95 -24.26
C LEU A 264 17.86 -15.21 -23.92
N VAL A 265 17.19 -15.83 -24.92
CA VAL A 265 16.49 -17.10 -24.73
C VAL A 265 17.50 -18.22 -24.41
N LEU A 266 18.63 -18.25 -25.10
CA LEU A 266 19.70 -19.22 -24.85
C LEU A 266 20.30 -19.05 -23.45
N GLU A 267 20.55 -17.80 -23.02
CA GLU A 267 21.02 -17.53 -21.67
C GLU A 267 19.98 -17.89 -20.59
N TYR A 268 18.70 -17.65 -20.85
CA TYR A 268 17.62 -18.05 -19.95
C TYR A 268 17.62 -19.57 -19.76
N ASN A 269 17.60 -20.33 -20.86
CA ASN A 269 17.59 -21.79 -20.82
C ASN A 269 18.83 -22.37 -20.12
N LYS A 270 19.99 -21.70 -20.21
CA LYS A 270 21.20 -22.09 -19.45
C LYS A 270 21.06 -21.86 -17.94
N SER A 271 20.27 -20.88 -17.54
CA SER A 271 20.07 -20.50 -16.14
C SER A 271 18.87 -21.18 -15.47
N MET A 272 18.06 -21.93 -16.23
CA MET A 272 16.90 -22.64 -15.70
C MET A 272 17.33 -23.70 -14.66
N LYS A 273 16.67 -23.68 -13.50
CA LYS A 273 16.91 -24.62 -12.40
C LYS A 273 16.01 -25.86 -12.46
N SER A 274 14.91 -25.76 -13.20
CA SER A 274 13.84 -26.75 -13.30
C SER A 274 13.32 -26.80 -14.74
N ASP A 275 12.79 -27.94 -15.15
CA ASP A 275 12.16 -28.12 -16.47
C ASP A 275 10.78 -27.44 -16.59
N LYS A 276 10.27 -26.84 -15.51
CA LYS A 276 9.00 -26.12 -15.49
C LYS A 276 9.23 -24.62 -15.65
N TYR A 277 8.38 -23.97 -16.45
CA TYR A 277 8.40 -22.53 -16.60
C TYR A 277 7.71 -21.83 -15.43
N GLU A 278 8.49 -21.13 -14.63
CA GLU A 278 7.98 -20.24 -13.57
C GLU A 278 8.13 -18.78 -14.00
N ILE A 279 7.03 -18.03 -13.90
CA ILE A 279 7.06 -16.63 -14.35
C ILE A 279 7.96 -15.76 -13.46
N ASN A 280 8.09 -16.10 -12.18
CA ASN A 280 8.98 -15.40 -11.27
C ASN A 280 10.45 -15.58 -11.68
N GLU A 281 10.85 -16.81 -12.03
CA GLU A 281 12.21 -17.07 -12.51
C GLU A 281 12.51 -16.31 -13.81
N LEU A 282 11.55 -16.24 -14.73
CA LEU A 282 11.68 -15.45 -15.96
C LEU A 282 11.83 -13.96 -15.68
N VAL A 283 10.99 -13.38 -14.82
CA VAL A 283 11.07 -11.96 -14.43
C VAL A 283 12.38 -11.66 -13.72
N ASP A 284 12.83 -12.53 -12.82
CA ASP A 284 14.11 -12.39 -12.12
C ASP A 284 15.29 -12.45 -13.08
N PHE A 285 15.28 -13.40 -14.02
CA PHE A 285 16.29 -13.48 -15.07
C PHE A 285 16.34 -12.20 -15.91
N LEU A 286 15.20 -11.71 -16.39
CA LEU A 286 15.14 -10.48 -17.19
C LEU A 286 15.65 -9.26 -16.40
N SER A 287 15.33 -9.19 -15.11
CA SER A 287 15.82 -8.14 -14.19
C SER A 287 17.34 -8.20 -14.04
N ILE A 288 17.91 -9.38 -13.85
CA ILE A 288 19.37 -9.59 -13.74
C ILE A 288 20.05 -9.19 -15.04
N GLN A 289 19.54 -9.65 -16.18
CA GLN A 289 20.11 -9.37 -17.50
C GLN A 289 20.05 -7.88 -17.85
N LEU A 290 18.90 -7.24 -17.60
CA LEU A 290 18.75 -5.81 -17.81
C LEU A 290 19.76 -5.02 -16.97
N LYS A 291 19.87 -5.32 -15.67
CA LYS A 291 20.86 -4.68 -14.78
C LYS A 291 22.30 -4.93 -15.22
N ALA A 292 22.62 -6.14 -15.68
CA ALA A 292 23.94 -6.49 -16.18
C ALA A 292 24.29 -5.71 -17.45
N LYS A 293 23.34 -5.57 -18.38
CA LYS A 293 23.51 -4.76 -19.60
C LYS A 293 23.60 -3.27 -19.30
N GLU A 294 22.76 -2.74 -18.41
CA GLU A 294 22.85 -1.35 -17.94
C GLU A 294 24.21 -1.06 -17.30
N ARG A 295 24.72 -1.95 -16.45
CA ARG A 295 26.06 -1.82 -15.85
C ARG A 295 27.17 -1.90 -16.89
N SER A 296 27.08 -2.85 -17.82
CA SER A 296 28.07 -3.01 -18.89
C SER A 296 28.15 -1.77 -19.78
N LEU A 297 27.00 -1.10 -20.02
CA LEU A 297 26.96 0.18 -20.73
C LEU A 297 27.72 1.29 -20.00
N MET A 298 27.74 1.30 -18.66
CA MET A 298 28.49 2.30 -17.89
C MET A 298 30.02 2.17 -18.05
N TYR A 299 30.51 0.96 -18.34
CA TYR A 299 31.92 0.68 -18.57
C TYR A 299 32.27 0.59 -20.07
N ALA A 300 31.27 0.72 -20.95
CA ALA A 300 31.50 0.80 -22.39
C ALA A 300 32.19 2.14 -22.69
N SER A 301 33.44 2.07 -23.16
CA SER A 301 34.13 3.26 -23.69
C SER A 301 33.33 3.84 -24.86
N PRO A 302 33.39 5.17 -25.12
CA PRO A 302 32.79 5.78 -26.30
C PRO A 302 33.58 5.36 -27.54
N VAL A 303 33.40 4.13 -28.01
CA VAL A 303 34.04 3.62 -29.22
C VAL A 303 33.18 4.01 -30.42
N SER A 304 33.52 5.16 -31.00
CA SER A 304 33.56 5.45 -32.43
C SER A 304 32.47 4.78 -33.29
N SER A 305 31.38 5.50 -33.50
CA SER A 305 30.58 5.39 -34.72
C SER A 305 31.36 5.95 -35.92
N LYS A 306 32.42 5.27 -36.34
CA LYS A 306 32.95 5.38 -37.71
C LYS A 306 33.02 4.00 -38.33
N LYS A 307 31.98 3.67 -39.12
CA LYS A 307 32.11 2.67 -40.17
C LYS A 307 33.09 3.22 -41.22
N GLU A 308 34.38 2.94 -41.07
CA GLU A 308 35.30 3.03 -42.20
C GLU A 308 34.94 1.91 -43.18
N LYS A 309 34.29 2.30 -44.28
CA LYS A 309 34.21 1.48 -45.49
C LYS A 309 35.63 1.38 -46.06
N TYR A 310 36.26 0.22 -45.93
CA TYR A 310 37.44 -0.09 -46.74
C TYR A 310 36.99 -0.40 -48.17
N PRO A 311 37.45 0.34 -49.20
CA PRO A 311 37.23 -0.05 -50.58
C PRO A 311 38.29 -1.07 -50.99
N TYR A 312 37.87 -2.29 -51.33
CA TYR A 312 38.74 -3.23 -52.04
C TYR A 312 39.04 -2.67 -53.45
N PRO A 313 40.31 -2.67 -53.92
CA PRO A 313 40.61 -2.34 -55.31
C PRO A 313 40.06 -3.40 -56.26
N ARG A 314 39.29 -2.98 -57.26
CA ARG A 314 38.87 -3.80 -58.41
C ARG A 314 40.12 -4.13 -59.23
N TYR A 315 40.46 -5.42 -59.34
CA TYR A 315 41.44 -5.89 -60.31
C TYR A 315 40.79 -5.88 -61.70
N ASP A 316 41.23 -4.97 -62.57
CA ASP A 316 40.82 -4.91 -63.97
C ASP A 316 41.78 -5.76 -64.81
N SER A 317 41.38 -6.99 -65.13
CA SER A 317 42.13 -7.87 -66.04
C SER A 317 41.59 -7.73 -67.46
N SER A 318 41.72 -6.54 -68.04
CA SER A 318 41.40 -6.26 -69.45
C SER A 318 42.61 -5.71 -70.20
N ARG A 319 43.78 -6.39 -70.19
CA ARG A 319 44.84 -6.11 -71.19
C ARG A 319 45.91 -7.20 -71.28
N ALA A 320 45.71 -8.17 -72.18
CA ALA A 320 46.80 -8.80 -72.95
C ALA A 320 46.25 -9.89 -73.88
N LYS A 321 45.85 -9.52 -75.09
CA LYS A 321 46.14 -10.33 -76.28
C LYS A 321 46.60 -9.38 -77.38
N LYS A 322 47.90 -9.48 -77.65
CA LYS A 322 48.52 -9.08 -78.90
C LYS A 322 48.39 -10.24 -79.86
#